data_AF-A0A4Q2Y1S6-F1
#
_entry.id   AF-A0A4Q2Y1S6-F1
#
_cell.length_a   1.000
_cell.length_b   1.000
_cell.length_c   1.000
_cell.angle_alpha   90.00
_cell.angle_beta   90.00
_cell.angle_gamma   90.00
#
_symmetry.space_group_name_H-M   'P 1'
#
loop_
_entity.id
_entity.type
_entity.pdbx_description
1 polymer ?
#
loop_
_entity_poly.entity_id
_entity_poly.type
_entity_poly.pdbx_seq_one_letter_code
_entity_poly.pdbx_strand_id
1 'polypeptide(L)'
;AGQERPVLALLDLNTPQGDGRHALRMLRRDDRFKTIPVVILSTSSNPKDLELCYNEGANAYHLKSVDYPEHVRTVRTILEYWLTGVILPTPL
;
A
#
# COMPACT_ATOMS: atom_id res chain seq x y z
N ALA A 1 -15.64 7.32 -19.56
CA ALA A 1 -15.05 8.16 -18.51
C ALA A 1 -13.63 7.66 -18.28
N GLY A 2 -12.62 8.51 -18.48
CA GLY A 2 -11.22 8.12 -18.30
C GLY A 2 -11.01 7.70 -16.85
N GLN A 3 -10.57 6.47 -16.61
CA GLN A 3 -10.23 6.02 -15.27
C GLN A 3 -8.98 6.77 -14.83
N GLU A 4 -9.13 7.69 -13.86
CA GLU A 4 -8.00 8.34 -13.21
C GLU A 4 -7.13 7.28 -12.55
N ARG A 5 -5.84 7.28 -12.91
CA ARG A 5 -4.86 6.36 -12.37
C ARG A 5 -4.49 6.83 -10.95
N PRO A 6 -4.54 5.95 -9.92
CA PRO A 6 -4.17 6.36 -8.58
C PRO A 6 -2.68 6.71 -8.50
N VAL A 7 -2.35 7.67 -7.65
CA VAL A 7 -0.97 8.11 -7.42
C VAL A 7 -0.29 7.38 -6.27
N LEU A 8 -1.09 6.74 -5.41
CA LEU A 8 -0.69 5.95 -4.24
C LEU A 8 -1.76 4.88 -3.99
N ALA A 9 -1.35 3.67 -3.62
CA ALA A 9 -2.25 2.62 -3.15
C ALA A 9 -1.95 2.30 -1.68
N LEU A 10 -2.96 2.44 -0.81
CA LEU A 10 -2.92 1.97 0.56
C LEU A 10 -3.68 0.65 0.63
N LEU A 11 -2.98 -0.46 0.88
CA LEU A 11 -3.51 -1.81 0.74
C LEU A 11 -3.54 -2.53 2.08
N ASP A 12 -4.68 -3.14 2.41
CA ASP A 12 -4.79 -4.07 3.53
C ASP A 12 -4.66 -5.52 3.03
N LEU A 13 -3.98 -6.36 3.80
CA LEU A 13 -3.87 -7.79 3.52
C LEU A 13 -5.15 -8.56 3.89
N ASN A 14 -5.87 -8.10 4.91
CA ASN A 14 -7.01 -8.80 5.48
C ASN A 14 -8.31 -8.08 5.09
N THR A 15 -8.66 -8.12 3.80
CA THR A 15 -9.90 -7.52 3.32
C THR A 15 -11.05 -8.52 3.33
N PRO A 16 -12.31 -8.11 3.59
CA PRO A 16 -13.46 -8.99 3.44
C PRO A 16 -13.63 -9.54 2.01
N GLN A 17 -13.13 -8.81 1.01
CA GLN A 17 -13.32 -9.11 -0.41
C GLN A 17 -12.21 -9.99 -1.00
N GLY A 18 -11.14 -10.29 -0.27
CA GLY A 18 -10.06 -11.16 -0.76
C GLY A 18 -8.70 -10.98 -0.06
N ASP A 19 -7.70 -11.68 -0.58
CA ASP A 19 -6.32 -11.65 -0.08
C ASP A 19 -5.54 -10.47 -0.67
N GLY A 20 -5.19 -9.49 0.16
CA GLY A 20 -4.41 -8.33 -0.28
C GLY A 20 -3.03 -8.71 -0.81
N ARG A 21 -2.48 -9.88 -0.45
CA ARG A 21 -1.23 -10.38 -1.03
C ARG A 21 -1.41 -10.69 -2.52
N HIS A 22 -2.56 -11.23 -2.90
CA HIS A 22 -2.91 -11.43 -4.31
C HIS A 22 -3.10 -10.09 -5.03
N ALA A 23 -3.78 -9.12 -4.39
CA ALA A 23 -3.95 -7.79 -4.95
C ALA A 23 -2.60 -7.07 -5.22
N LEU A 24 -1.64 -7.17 -4.28
CA LEU A 24 -0.29 -6.63 -4.48
C LEU A 24 0.37 -7.23 -5.73
N ARG A 25 0.32 -8.56 -5.89
CA ARG A 25 0.86 -9.25 -7.08
C ARG A 25 0.20 -8.78 -8.37
N MET A 26 -1.12 -8.60 -8.35
CA MET A 26 -1.86 -8.10 -9.51
C MET A 26 -1.41 -6.68 -9.88
N LEU A 27 -1.32 -5.77 -8.90
CA LEU A 27 -0.86 -4.39 -9.13
C LEU A 27 0.55 -4.36 -9.73
N ARG A 28 1.43 -5.27 -9.31
CA ARG A 28 2.82 -5.33 -9.75
C ARG A 28 3.01 -5.97 -11.12
N ARG A 29 2.06 -6.79 -11.57
CA ARG A 29 2.04 -7.41 -12.90
C ARG A 29 1.33 -6.56 -13.96
N ASP A 30 0.50 -5.61 -13.54
CA ASP A 30 -0.23 -4.75 -14.47
C ASP A 30 0.62 -3.53 -14.85
N ASP A 31 0.94 -3.39 -16.14
CA ASP A 31 1.76 -2.28 -16.66
C ASP A 31 1.18 -0.90 -16.33
N ARG A 32 -0.14 -0.81 -16.14
CA ARG A 32 -0.83 0.44 -15.77
C ARG A 32 -0.61 0.81 -14.32
N PHE A 33 -0.26 -0.13 -13.44
CA PHE A 33 -0.19 0.09 -11.99
C PHE A 33 1.15 -0.27 -11.37
N LYS A 34 2.01 -1.01 -12.07
CA LYS A 34 3.25 -1.58 -11.52
C LYS A 34 4.20 -0.55 -10.92
N THR A 35 4.17 0.70 -11.40
CA THR A 35 5.01 1.79 -10.88
C THR A 35 4.36 2.59 -9.75
N ILE A 36 3.07 2.41 -9.45
CA ILE A 36 2.40 3.14 -8.37
C ILE A 36 2.98 2.68 -7.03
N PRO A 37 3.31 3.60 -6.10
CA PRO A 37 3.67 3.21 -4.75
C PRO A 37 2.53 2.45 -4.06
N VAL A 38 2.84 1.28 -3.51
CA VAL A 38 1.90 0.46 -2.74
C VAL A 38 2.40 0.38 -1.31
N VAL A 39 1.65 0.95 -0.38
CA VAL A 39 1.91 0.90 1.06
C VAL A 39 0.96 -0.11 1.68
N ILE A 40 1.52 -1.10 2.37
CA ILE A 40 0.72 -2.05 3.13
C ILE A 40 0.37 -1.42 4.48
N LEU A 41 -0.91 -1.49 4.85
CA LEU A 41 -1.40 -1.15 6.18
C LEU A 41 -2.24 -2.34 6.65
N SER A 42 -1.68 -3.18 7.52
CA SER A 42 -2.30 -4.46 7.91
C SER A 42 -2.21 -4.72 9.41
N THR A 43 -3.13 -5.52 9.96
CA THR A 43 -3.04 -6.04 11.34
C THR A 43 -2.07 -7.22 11.48
N SER A 44 -1.60 -7.80 10.36
CA SER A 44 -0.63 -8.91 10.42
C SER A 44 0.77 -8.38 10.75
N SER A 45 1.37 -8.92 11.81
CA SER A 45 2.78 -8.78 12.16
C SER A 45 3.59 -10.04 11.84
N ASN A 46 3.02 -10.97 11.08
CA ASN A 46 3.69 -12.23 10.74
C ASN A 46 4.93 -11.95 9.87
N PRO A 47 6.14 -12.38 10.28
CA PRO A 47 7.36 -12.17 9.51
C PRO A 47 7.28 -12.67 8.07
N LYS A 48 6.55 -13.77 7.82
CA LYS A 48 6.36 -14.31 6.47
C LYS A 48 5.54 -13.40 5.58
N ASP A 49 4.53 -12.72 6.13
CA ASP A 49 3.73 -11.75 5.37
C ASP A 49 4.57 -10.52 5.04
N LEU A 50 5.35 -10.05 6.01
CA LEU A 50 6.22 -8.89 5.83
C LEU A 50 7.27 -9.16 4.74
N GLU A 51 7.97 -10.29 4.82
CA GLU A 51 8.94 -10.74 3.82
C GLU A 51 8.29 -10.89 2.44
N LEU A 52 7.14 -11.57 2.36
CA LEU A 52 6.40 -11.73 1.11
C LEU A 52 6.03 -10.39 0.49
N CYS A 53 5.46 -9.47 1.27
CA CYS A 53 5.03 -8.17 0.77
C CYS A 53 6.19 -7.35 0.21
N TYR A 54 7.33 -7.31 0.91
CA TYR A 54 8.51 -6.61 0.40
C TYR A 54 9.09 -7.30 -0.85
N ASN A 55 9.15 -8.63 -0.89
CA ASN A 55 9.61 -9.39 -2.07
C ASN A 55 8.70 -9.17 -3.29
N GLU A 56 7.40 -9.01 -3.08
CA GLU A 56 6.42 -8.70 -4.14
C GLU A 56 6.38 -7.20 -4.47
N GLY A 57 7.25 -6.38 -3.88
CA GLY A 57 7.43 -4.98 -4.25
C GLY A 57 6.55 -3.99 -3.49
N ALA A 58 6.08 -4.30 -2.28
CA ALA A 58 5.54 -3.26 -1.40
C ALA A 58 6.61 -2.19 -1.11
N ASN A 59 6.21 -0.92 -1.12
CA ASN A 59 7.12 0.20 -0.86
C ASN A 59 7.29 0.47 0.64
N ALA A 60 6.27 0.17 1.44
CA ALA A 60 6.31 0.26 2.90
C ALA A 60 5.28 -0.70 3.51
N TYR A 61 5.49 -1.06 4.77
CA TYR A 61 4.59 -1.89 5.56
C TYR A 61 4.36 -1.25 6.93
N HIS A 62 3.11 -0.95 7.24
CA HIS A 62 2.69 -0.41 8.53
C HIS A 62 1.76 -1.39 9.23
N LEU A 63 2.05 -1.65 10.52
CA LEU A 63 1.13 -2.38 11.37
C LEU A 63 -0.03 -1.46 11.77
N LYS A 64 -1.26 -1.89 11.53
CA LYS A 64 -2.47 -1.20 11.98
C LYS A 64 -2.50 -1.19 13.50
N SER A 65 -2.35 -0.01 14.08
CA SER A 65 -2.58 0.17 15.52
C SER A 65 -4.05 -0.08 15.87
N VAL A 66 -4.27 -0.74 17.00
CA VAL A 66 -5.60 -0.86 17.63
C VAL A 66 -5.99 0.43 18.37
N ASP A 67 -5.02 1.26 18.73
CA ASP A 67 -5.24 2.59 19.30
C ASP A 67 -5.63 3.56 18.17
N TYR A 68 -6.85 4.09 18.22
CA TYR A 68 -7.40 4.95 17.17
C TYR A 68 -6.59 6.24 16.95
N PRO A 69 -6.17 6.99 17.99
CA PRO A 69 -5.25 8.11 17.83
C PRO A 69 -3.96 7.75 17.09
N GLU A 70 -3.33 6.62 17.43
CA GLU A 70 -2.12 6.15 16.75
C GLU A 70 -2.40 5.72 15.30
N HIS A 71 -3.54 5.09 15.04
CA HIS A 71 -3.96 4.75 13.68
C HIS A 71 -4.08 6.00 12.80
N VAL A 72 -4.75 7.04 13.29
CA VAL A 72 -4.90 8.31 12.58
C VAL A 72 -3.54 8.98 12.35
N ARG A 73 -2.65 8.97 13.35
CA ARG A 73 -1.27 9.48 13.20
C ARG A 73 -0.52 8.76 12.09
N THR A 74 -0.56 7.42 12.10
CA THR A 74 0.11 6.59 11.09
C THR A 74 -0.39 6.91 9.68
N VAL A 75 -1.71 6.96 9.48
CA VAL A 75 -2.30 7.27 8.16
C VAL A 75 -1.90 8.67 7.70
N ARG A 76 -1.92 9.67 8.60
CA ARG A 76 -1.48 11.03 8.28
C ARG A 76 -0.02 11.06 7.83
N THR A 77 0.88 10.42 8.58
CA THR A 77 2.31 10.35 8.23
C THR A 77 2.54 9.70 6.86
N ILE A 78 1.81 8.63 6.54
CA ILE A 78 1.87 7.99 5.22
C ILE A 78 1.46 9.00 4.14
N LEU A 79 0.31 9.66 4.29
CA LEU A 79 -0.21 10.57 3.28
C LEU A 79 0.70 11.80 3.09
N GLU A 80 1.20 12.39 4.17
CA GLU A 80 2.13 13.53 4.11
C GLU A 80 3.40 13.14 3.36
N TYR A 81 4.04 12.03 3.71
CA TYR A 81 5.25 11.58 3.04
C TYR A 81 5.02 11.32 1.55
N TRP A 82 4.01 10.52 1.20
CA TRP A 82 3.82 10.07 -0.17
C TRP A 82 3.19 11.12 -1.10
N LEU A 83 2.32 11.99 -0.58
CA LEU A 83 1.63 12.98 -1.43
C LEU A 83 2.31 14.35 -1.44
N THR A 84 3.19 14.63 -0.48
CA THR A 84 3.87 15.95 -0.40
C THR A 84 5.38 15.85 -0.27
N GLY A 85 5.91 14.77 0.31
CA GLY A 85 7.33 14.62 0.62
C GLY A 85 8.18 13.97 -0.47
N VAL A 86 7.55 13.47 -1.55
CA VAL A 86 8.24 12.72 -2.61
C VAL A 86 7.78 13.11 -4.00
N ILE A 87 8.62 12.82 -4.99
CA ILE A 87 8.25 12.89 -6.40
C ILE A 87 7.63 11.55 -6.78
N LEU A 88 6.34 11.56 -7.09
CA LEU A 88 5.62 10.37 -7.54
C LEU A 88 5.91 10.06 -9.01
N PRO A 89 5.96 8.78 -9.41
CA PRO A 89 6.16 8.41 -10.80
C PRO A 89 4.99 8.93 -11.65
N THR A 90 5.33 9.64 -12.72
CA THR A 90 4.33 10.19 -13.64
C THR A 90 3.60 9.05 -14.35
N PRO A 91 2.26 9.12 -14.47
CA PRO A 91 1.54 8.25 -15.41
C PRO A 91 2.12 8.43 -16.81
N LEU A 92 2.62 7.34 -17.41
CA LEU A 92 2.84 7.28 -18.86
C LEU A 92 1.50 7.38 -19.59
#